data_AF-A0A1M2ZB23-F1
#
_entry.id   AF-A0A1M2ZB23-F1
#
_cell.length_a   1.000
_cell.length_b   1.000
_cell.length_c   1.000
_cell.angle_alpha   90.00
_cell.angle_beta   90.00
_cell.angle_gamma   90.00
#
_symmetry.space_group_name_H-M   'P 1'
#
loop_
_entity.id
_entity.type
_entity.pdbx_description
1 polymer ?
#
loop_
_entity_poly.entity_id
_entity_poly.type
_entity_poly.pdbx_seq_one_letter_code
_entity_poly.pdbx_strand_id
1 'polypeptide(L)'
;MNKFKYIKIQQDNVQMYLIKMNVDDLLTNSIIERYDSGDDTGYQRQPIPAHFKKISKYLMTNGAILPTAILAALSPDKIKEINESELEIYEDLRIVDGQHRIKGLEELKNGYTTGSMERFESMRTIYEFPVVVMCLTPESDLKSSIKEVDAFININNKGKRVNTNLAKELSEQVHRRANIENQEFIIIDDELITNMSTRIAKELASIKDCFWYNNIILGDAIDNKKPISINAFSKALKPIVSACFKQNFGDGCKIKTKEIEKPKDMIIKLINDAWDIVILKWSDCFINNRYNINYNICKGIGVFPILGLLYECYTKNPQLPLDDFKNIINSSAVKSSDWLVGGRFTGMSSGQSIKQIIKTIKNEAEIELS
;
A
#
# COMPACT_ATOMS: atom_id res chain seq x y z
N MET A 1 5.22 -29.78 -17.68
CA MET A 1 3.81 -29.77 -18.11
C MET A 1 3.05 -30.64 -17.14
N ASN A 2 2.11 -30.06 -16.39
CA ASN A 2 1.45 -30.77 -15.32
C ASN A 2 -0.04 -30.88 -15.62
N LYS A 3 -0.56 -32.10 -15.48
CA LYS A 3 -1.96 -32.42 -15.70
C LYS A 3 -2.65 -32.56 -14.36
N PHE A 4 -3.78 -31.88 -14.20
CA PHE A 4 -4.54 -31.89 -12.97
C PHE A 4 -5.99 -32.27 -13.25
N LYS A 5 -6.56 -33.05 -12.33
CA LYS A 5 -8.01 -33.18 -12.27
C LYS A 5 -8.61 -31.90 -11.72
N TYR A 6 -9.78 -31.51 -12.23
CA TYR A 6 -10.38 -30.24 -11.88
C TYR A 6 -11.89 -30.28 -11.67
N ILE A 7 -12.38 -29.25 -10.98
CA ILE A 7 -13.78 -28.84 -10.97
C ILE A 7 -13.84 -27.41 -11.52
N LYS A 8 -14.63 -27.21 -12.57
CA LYS A 8 -14.85 -25.89 -13.17
C LYS A 8 -15.83 -25.10 -12.33
N ILE A 9 -15.49 -23.84 -12.04
CA ILE A 9 -16.32 -22.92 -11.26
C ILE A 9 -16.41 -21.61 -12.03
N GLN A 10 -17.63 -21.10 -12.20
CA GLN A 10 -17.87 -19.79 -12.79
C GLN A 10 -18.51 -18.88 -11.74
N GLN A 11 -17.92 -17.71 -11.50
CA GLN A 11 -18.52 -16.64 -10.69
C GLN A 11 -18.43 -15.33 -11.47
N ASP A 12 -19.59 -14.73 -11.77
CA ASP A 12 -19.72 -13.63 -12.73
C ASP A 12 -18.95 -13.91 -14.04
N ASN A 13 -17.95 -13.09 -14.34
CA ASN A 13 -17.10 -13.16 -15.52
C ASN A 13 -15.69 -13.66 -15.18
N VAL A 14 -15.53 -14.42 -14.09
CA VAL A 14 -14.27 -15.05 -13.70
C VAL A 14 -14.46 -16.57 -13.74
N GLN A 15 -13.70 -17.19 -14.63
CA GLN A 15 -13.59 -18.65 -14.70
C GLN A 15 -12.51 -19.10 -13.72
N MET A 16 -12.82 -20.13 -12.95
CA MET A 16 -11.94 -20.69 -11.94
C MET A 16 -11.89 -22.21 -12.04
N TYR A 17 -10.80 -22.79 -11.58
CA TYR A 17 -10.60 -24.22 -11.48
C TYR A 17 -10.20 -24.59 -10.06
N LEU A 18 -10.95 -25.48 -9.43
CA LEU A 18 -10.52 -26.12 -8.19
C LEU A 18 -9.75 -27.39 -8.57
N ILE A 19 -8.45 -27.38 -8.27
CA ILE A 19 -7.54 -28.50 -8.48
C ILE A 19 -6.98 -28.98 -7.14
N LYS A 20 -6.31 -30.13 -7.18
CA LYS A 20 -5.60 -30.70 -6.05
C LYS A 20 -4.11 -30.78 -6.38
N MET A 21 -3.27 -30.27 -5.48
CA MET A 21 -1.81 -30.31 -5.61
C MET A 21 -1.19 -30.98 -4.39
N ASN A 22 -0.19 -31.84 -4.60
CA ASN A 22 0.63 -32.33 -3.50
C ASN A 22 1.68 -31.27 -3.08
N VAL A 23 2.49 -31.57 -2.06
CA VAL A 23 3.54 -30.64 -1.58
C VAL A 23 4.56 -30.29 -2.69
N ASP A 24 4.98 -31.28 -3.48
CA ASP A 24 5.99 -31.08 -4.52
C ASP A 24 5.41 -30.25 -5.68
N ASP A 25 4.17 -30.53 -6.09
CA ASP A 25 3.47 -29.76 -7.11
C ASP A 25 3.37 -28.29 -6.69
N LEU A 26 3.02 -28.05 -5.43
CA LEU A 26 2.85 -26.71 -4.91
C LEU A 26 4.18 -25.95 -4.82
N LEU A 27 5.26 -26.60 -4.37
CA LEU A 27 6.57 -25.95 -4.26
C LEU A 27 7.27 -25.74 -5.60
N THR A 28 6.97 -26.58 -6.60
CA THR A 28 7.65 -26.55 -7.91
C THR A 28 6.91 -25.70 -8.93
N ASN A 29 5.57 -25.65 -8.86
CA ASN A 29 4.73 -25.02 -9.88
C ASN A 29 4.03 -23.76 -9.36
N SER A 30 4.62 -23.08 -8.37
CA SER A 30 4.08 -21.83 -7.86
C SER A 30 5.13 -20.75 -7.70
N ILE A 31 4.69 -19.53 -7.96
CA ILE A 31 5.45 -18.30 -7.86
C ILE A 31 4.73 -17.38 -6.87
N ILE A 32 5.48 -16.82 -5.93
CA ILE A 32 5.02 -15.79 -4.99
C ILE A 32 5.60 -14.46 -5.49
N GLU A 33 4.80 -13.69 -6.23
CA GLU A 33 5.21 -12.38 -6.78
C GLU A 33 5.31 -11.33 -5.67
N ARG A 34 6.52 -10.83 -5.44
CA ARG A 34 6.80 -9.92 -4.32
C ARG A 34 6.63 -8.48 -4.79
N TYR A 35 5.88 -7.69 -4.02
CA TYR A 35 5.81 -6.25 -4.21
C TYR A 35 7.15 -5.61 -3.81
N ASP A 36 7.75 -4.89 -4.75
CA ASP A 36 8.89 -4.01 -4.53
C ASP A 36 8.47 -2.56 -4.81
N SER A 37 8.53 -1.71 -3.79
CA SER A 37 8.16 -0.30 -3.93
C SER A 37 9.17 0.53 -4.71
N GLY A 38 10.41 0.05 -4.86
CA GLY A 38 11.47 0.72 -5.62
C GLY A 38 11.32 0.55 -7.13
N ASP A 39 10.94 -0.65 -7.56
CA ASP A 39 10.85 -1.00 -8.99
C ASP A 39 9.39 -1.11 -9.50
N ASP A 40 8.39 -0.91 -8.63
CA ASP A 40 6.97 -1.09 -8.96
C ASP A 40 6.69 -2.45 -9.64
N THR A 41 7.20 -3.53 -9.05
CA THR A 41 7.01 -4.90 -9.54
C THR A 41 6.35 -5.79 -8.49
N GLY A 42 5.63 -6.83 -8.94
CA GLY A 42 4.86 -7.76 -8.12
C GLY A 42 3.70 -7.12 -7.34
N TYR A 43 3.05 -7.91 -6.46
CA TYR A 43 1.89 -7.41 -5.70
C TYR A 43 1.74 -7.97 -4.27
N GLN A 44 2.64 -8.85 -3.79
CA GLN A 44 2.52 -9.46 -2.46
C GLN A 44 3.61 -9.01 -1.48
N ARG A 45 3.24 -8.79 -0.21
CA ARG A 45 4.21 -8.45 0.85
C ARG A 45 5.28 -9.52 1.01
N GLN A 46 6.47 -9.12 1.48
CA GLN A 46 7.41 -10.06 2.07
C GLN A 46 6.74 -10.84 3.21
N PRO A 47 6.76 -12.17 3.17
CA PRO A 47 6.22 -12.99 4.26
C PRO A 47 6.97 -12.72 5.56
N ILE A 48 6.21 -12.48 6.62
CA ILE A 48 6.78 -12.16 7.94
C ILE A 48 7.36 -13.45 8.54
N PRO A 49 8.66 -13.50 8.90
CA PRO A 49 9.29 -14.69 9.47
C PRO A 49 8.54 -15.31 10.64
N ALA A 50 8.04 -14.47 11.55
CA ALA A 50 7.26 -14.93 12.70
C ALA A 50 5.96 -15.67 12.30
N HIS A 51 5.35 -15.34 11.15
CA HIS A 51 4.07 -15.92 10.73
C HIS A 51 4.25 -17.28 10.07
N PHE A 52 5.19 -17.41 9.13
CA PHE A 52 5.41 -18.70 8.50
C PHE A 52 6.08 -19.70 9.46
N LYS A 53 6.94 -19.24 10.38
CA LYS A 53 7.49 -20.11 11.45
C LYS A 53 6.42 -20.67 12.39
N LYS A 54 5.33 -19.93 12.65
CA LYS A 54 4.17 -20.46 13.39
C LYS A 54 3.48 -21.58 12.62
N ILE A 55 3.38 -21.45 11.30
CA ILE A 55 2.82 -22.52 10.45
C ILE A 55 3.74 -23.72 10.44
N SER A 56 5.05 -23.56 10.25
CA SER A 56 6.02 -24.66 10.33
C SER A 56 5.92 -25.38 11.68
N LYS A 57 5.87 -24.63 12.79
CA LYS A 57 5.68 -25.21 14.14
C LYS A 57 4.35 -25.95 14.27
N TYR A 58 3.26 -25.42 13.72
CA TYR A 58 1.96 -26.11 13.72
C TYR A 58 2.02 -27.40 12.91
N LEU A 59 2.66 -27.38 11.73
CA LEU A 59 2.82 -28.55 10.88
C LEU A 59 3.66 -29.67 11.52
N MET A 60 4.55 -29.33 12.45
CA MET A 60 5.26 -30.30 13.29
C MET A 60 4.36 -31.05 14.28
N THR A 61 3.11 -30.62 14.48
CA THR A 61 2.16 -31.33 15.36
C THR A 61 1.50 -32.50 14.63
N ASN A 62 1.21 -33.58 15.36
CA ASN A 62 0.49 -34.73 14.82
C ASN A 62 -0.95 -34.33 14.48
N GLY A 63 -1.40 -34.67 13.26
CA GLY A 63 -2.76 -34.37 12.79
C GLY A 63 -2.99 -32.92 12.37
N ALA A 64 -1.95 -32.12 12.14
CA ALA A 64 -2.09 -30.77 11.61
C ALA A 64 -2.87 -30.74 10.30
N ILE A 65 -3.89 -29.90 10.15
CA ILE A 65 -4.67 -29.79 8.91
C ILE A 65 -4.66 -28.36 8.39
N LEU A 66 -4.58 -28.19 7.07
CA LEU A 66 -4.65 -26.90 6.39
C LEU A 66 -5.83 -26.91 5.40
N PRO A 67 -7.08 -26.84 5.90
CA PRO A 67 -8.28 -27.13 5.10
C PRO A 67 -8.64 -26.03 4.10
N THR A 68 -8.15 -24.79 4.30
CA THR A 68 -8.49 -23.68 3.42
C THR A 68 -7.80 -23.84 2.06
N ALA A 69 -8.46 -23.46 0.98
CA ALA A 69 -7.83 -23.50 -0.34
C ALA A 69 -6.65 -22.52 -0.43
N ILE A 70 -5.64 -22.87 -1.24
CA ILE A 70 -4.65 -21.92 -1.73
C ILE A 70 -5.28 -21.22 -2.94
N LEU A 71 -5.19 -19.90 -2.98
CA LEU A 71 -5.70 -19.13 -4.10
C LEU A 71 -4.54 -18.76 -5.01
N ALA A 72 -4.70 -19.04 -6.29
CA ALA A 72 -3.73 -18.72 -7.32
C ALA A 72 -4.41 -18.03 -8.51
N ALA A 73 -3.61 -17.35 -9.31
CA ALA A 73 -3.98 -16.75 -10.57
C ALA A 73 -3.11 -17.34 -11.69
N LEU A 74 -3.71 -17.44 -12.87
CA LEU A 74 -3.05 -17.91 -14.08
C LEU A 74 -3.68 -17.23 -15.30
N SER A 75 -2.86 -17.01 -16.31
CA SER A 75 -3.23 -16.49 -17.61
C SER A 75 -4.15 -17.48 -18.36
N PRO A 76 -5.26 -17.07 -19.00
CA PRO A 76 -6.17 -17.99 -19.69
C PRO A 76 -5.52 -18.77 -20.84
N ASP A 77 -4.49 -18.19 -21.47
CA ASP A 77 -3.68 -18.84 -22.51
C ASP A 77 -2.68 -19.87 -21.96
N LYS A 78 -2.51 -19.93 -20.64
CA LYS A 78 -1.57 -20.80 -19.93
C LYS A 78 -2.26 -22.00 -19.28
N ILE A 79 -3.53 -22.18 -19.58
CA ILE A 79 -4.34 -23.32 -19.17
C ILE A 79 -5.10 -23.89 -20.35
N LYS A 80 -5.20 -25.21 -20.43
CA LYS A 80 -5.98 -25.90 -21.46
C LYS A 80 -6.75 -27.06 -20.87
N GLU A 81 -8.05 -27.09 -21.11
CA GLU A 81 -8.87 -28.26 -20.85
C GLU A 81 -8.52 -29.34 -21.88
N ILE A 82 -7.94 -30.46 -21.42
CA ILE A 82 -7.65 -31.62 -22.28
C ILE A 82 -8.95 -32.40 -22.54
N ASN A 83 -9.74 -32.56 -21.48
CA ASN A 83 -11.05 -33.21 -21.48
C ASN A 83 -11.88 -32.64 -20.32
N GLU A 84 -13.10 -33.16 -20.14
CA GLU A 84 -14.05 -32.69 -19.10
C GLU A 84 -13.55 -32.82 -17.65
N SER A 85 -12.47 -33.56 -17.42
CA SER A 85 -11.94 -33.86 -16.08
C SER A 85 -10.47 -33.50 -15.87
N GLU A 86 -9.73 -33.21 -16.93
CA GLU A 86 -8.30 -32.93 -16.87
C GLU A 86 -7.93 -31.63 -17.59
N LEU A 87 -7.13 -30.82 -16.91
CA LEU A 87 -6.54 -29.60 -17.46
C LEU A 87 -5.03 -29.70 -17.45
N GLU A 88 -4.41 -28.96 -18.35
CA GLU A 88 -2.97 -28.78 -18.45
C GLU A 88 -2.61 -27.35 -18.10
N ILE A 89 -1.57 -27.19 -17.28
CA ILE A 89 -1.01 -25.89 -16.90
C ILE A 89 0.39 -25.75 -17.52
N TYR A 90 0.61 -24.62 -18.18
CA TYR A 90 1.83 -24.32 -18.95
C TYR A 90 2.80 -23.33 -18.28
N GLU A 91 2.44 -22.81 -17.10
CA GLU A 91 3.21 -21.80 -16.37
C GLU A 91 3.03 -21.98 -14.86
N ASP A 92 3.93 -21.41 -14.08
CA ASP A 92 3.82 -21.42 -12.63
C ASP A 92 2.59 -20.64 -12.16
N LEU A 93 1.91 -21.17 -11.15
CA LEU A 93 0.76 -20.53 -10.53
C LEU A 93 1.19 -19.32 -9.71
N ARG A 94 0.68 -18.13 -10.06
CA ARG A 94 0.87 -16.93 -9.25
C ARG A 94 0.03 -17.04 -8.00
N ILE A 95 0.66 -17.23 -6.85
CA ILE A 95 -0.05 -17.34 -5.57
C ILE A 95 -0.68 -15.99 -5.27
N VAL A 96 -1.96 -15.95 -4.91
CA VAL A 96 -2.69 -14.74 -4.48
C VAL A 96 -2.92 -14.78 -2.96
N ASP A 97 -3.25 -15.95 -2.43
CA ASP A 97 -3.32 -16.22 -0.99
C ASP A 97 -2.83 -17.65 -0.67
N GLY A 98 -2.21 -17.81 0.49
CA GLY A 98 -1.58 -19.06 0.92
C GLY A 98 -0.05 -19.01 0.99
N GLN A 99 0.56 -17.87 0.69
CA GLN A 99 2.03 -17.68 0.74
C GLN A 99 2.70 -18.18 2.03
N HIS A 100 2.08 -17.97 3.20
CA HIS A 100 2.67 -18.41 4.47
C HIS A 100 2.66 -19.93 4.63
N ARG A 101 1.72 -20.64 3.99
CA ARG A 101 1.65 -22.10 3.99
C ARG A 101 2.77 -22.68 3.15
N ILE A 102 2.95 -22.14 1.95
CA ILE A 102 4.05 -22.49 1.03
C ILE A 102 5.39 -22.24 1.74
N LYS A 103 5.60 -21.05 2.29
CA LYS A 103 6.81 -20.73 3.08
C LYS A 103 6.98 -21.60 4.32
N GLY A 104 5.89 -21.98 4.96
CA GLY A 104 5.92 -22.89 6.10
C GLY A 104 6.46 -24.27 5.72
N LEU A 105 6.09 -24.77 4.54
CA LEU A 105 6.60 -26.01 3.95
C LEU A 105 8.07 -25.87 3.53
N GLU A 106 8.44 -24.75 2.91
CA GLU A 106 9.85 -24.45 2.56
C GLU A 106 10.76 -24.47 3.80
N GLU A 107 10.33 -23.89 4.91
CA GLU A 107 11.10 -23.93 6.17
C GLU A 107 11.28 -25.36 6.70
N LEU A 108 10.27 -26.22 6.56
CA LEU A 108 10.39 -27.63 6.96
C LEU A 108 11.41 -28.36 6.08
N LYS A 109 11.33 -28.15 4.75
CA LYS A 109 12.28 -28.66 3.77
C LYS A 109 13.71 -28.19 4.06
N ASN A 110 13.86 -26.95 4.53
CA ASN A 110 15.15 -26.35 4.86
C ASN A 110 15.68 -26.74 6.25
N GLY A 111 15.00 -27.63 6.99
CA GLY A 111 15.49 -28.13 8.27
C GLY A 111 15.38 -27.13 9.42
N TYR A 112 14.29 -26.36 9.48
CA TYR A 112 14.03 -25.35 10.53
C TYR A 112 14.30 -25.85 11.97
N THR A 113 13.95 -27.10 12.30
CA THR A 113 14.20 -27.73 13.61
C THR A 113 14.48 -29.23 13.47
N THR A 114 14.93 -29.88 14.54
CA THR A 114 15.07 -31.34 14.61
C THR A 114 13.77 -32.04 14.21
N GLY A 115 13.86 -33.02 13.30
CA GLY A 115 12.71 -33.75 12.76
C GLY A 115 11.93 -33.02 11.66
N SER A 116 12.28 -31.77 11.31
CA SER A 116 11.57 -31.02 10.25
C SER A 116 11.67 -31.68 8.88
N MET A 117 12.85 -32.21 8.52
CA MET A 117 13.03 -32.89 7.24
C MET A 117 12.21 -34.19 7.18
N GLU A 118 12.23 -35.00 8.24
CA GLU A 118 11.41 -36.22 8.32
C GLU A 118 9.91 -35.89 8.23
N ARG A 119 9.48 -34.82 8.90
CA ARG A 119 8.10 -34.34 8.81
C ARG A 119 7.77 -33.86 7.41
N PHE A 120 8.66 -33.14 6.75
CA PHE A 120 8.51 -32.70 5.37
C PHE A 120 8.34 -33.89 4.42
N GLU A 121 9.21 -34.89 4.50
CA GLU A 121 9.13 -36.10 3.69
C GLU A 121 7.83 -36.89 3.92
N SER A 122 7.39 -37.00 5.18
CA SER A 122 6.06 -37.54 5.50
C SER A 122 4.98 -36.72 4.80
N MET A 123 4.99 -35.40 4.94
CA MET A 123 3.97 -34.53 4.35
C MET A 123 3.90 -34.63 2.82
N ARG A 124 5.03 -34.77 2.12
CA ARG A 124 5.07 -34.93 0.66
C ARG A 124 4.20 -36.10 0.18
N THR A 125 4.09 -37.15 0.98
CA THR A 125 3.35 -38.36 0.62
C THR A 125 1.86 -38.33 0.98
N ILE A 126 1.47 -37.55 2.00
CA ILE A 126 0.11 -37.63 2.58
C ILE A 126 -0.70 -36.33 2.50
N TYR A 127 -0.08 -35.17 2.23
CA TYR A 127 -0.79 -33.91 2.15
C TYR A 127 -1.16 -33.56 0.72
N GLU A 128 -2.42 -33.19 0.57
CA GLU A 128 -2.99 -32.66 -0.66
C GLU A 128 -3.66 -31.32 -0.33
N PHE A 129 -3.39 -30.32 -1.14
CA PHE A 129 -3.91 -28.98 -0.97
C PHE A 129 -4.99 -28.70 -2.01
N PRO A 130 -6.18 -28.22 -1.60
CA PRO A 130 -7.12 -27.64 -2.53
C PRO A 130 -6.53 -26.32 -3.04
N VAL A 131 -6.48 -26.16 -4.36
CA VAL A 131 -5.98 -24.94 -5.01
C VAL A 131 -7.07 -24.41 -5.94
N VAL A 132 -7.50 -23.19 -5.71
CA VAL A 132 -8.41 -22.46 -6.60
C VAL A 132 -7.56 -21.61 -7.53
N VAL A 133 -7.61 -21.91 -8.83
CA VAL A 133 -6.89 -21.18 -9.88
C VAL A 133 -7.88 -20.24 -10.57
N MET A 134 -7.67 -18.94 -10.45
CA MET A 134 -8.42 -17.91 -11.16
C MET A 134 -7.79 -17.65 -12.53
N CYS A 135 -8.58 -17.77 -13.60
CA CYS A 135 -8.12 -17.46 -14.94
C CYS A 135 -8.29 -15.97 -15.23
N LEU A 136 -7.19 -15.24 -15.11
CA LEU A 136 -7.13 -13.79 -15.23
C LEU A 136 -6.15 -13.44 -16.35
N THR A 137 -6.61 -12.73 -17.38
CA THR A 137 -5.74 -12.24 -18.46
C THR A 137 -4.64 -11.34 -17.89
N PRO A 138 -3.34 -11.68 -18.02
CA PRO A 138 -2.32 -11.06 -17.18
C PRO A 138 -2.03 -9.61 -17.50
N GLU A 139 -2.03 -9.20 -18.77
CA GLU A 139 -1.37 -7.92 -19.10
C GLU A 139 -2.03 -7.14 -20.23
N SER A 140 -2.83 -7.77 -21.10
CA SER A 140 -3.49 -7.06 -22.21
C SER A 140 -4.90 -6.57 -21.89
N ASP A 141 -5.52 -7.08 -20.81
CA ASP A 141 -6.89 -6.74 -20.44
C ASP A 141 -6.92 -6.22 -19.00
N LEU A 142 -6.84 -4.90 -18.92
CA LEU A 142 -6.82 -4.08 -17.72
C LEU A 142 -7.81 -4.52 -16.63
N LYS A 143 -9.00 -5.01 -17.01
CA LYS A 143 -10.01 -5.47 -16.04
C LYS A 143 -9.58 -6.70 -15.25
N SER A 144 -8.66 -7.51 -15.78
CA SER A 144 -8.23 -8.76 -15.16
C SER A 144 -7.11 -8.55 -14.13
N SER A 145 -6.15 -7.65 -14.39
CA SER A 145 -5.15 -7.26 -13.38
C SER A 145 -5.81 -6.52 -12.20
N ILE A 146 -6.82 -5.66 -12.48
CA ILE A 146 -7.66 -5.04 -11.44
C ILE A 146 -8.35 -6.11 -10.60
N LYS A 147 -8.95 -7.13 -11.21
CA LYS A 147 -9.62 -8.22 -10.47
C LYS A 147 -8.66 -9.06 -9.63
N GLU A 148 -7.43 -9.30 -10.10
CA GLU A 148 -6.42 -10.02 -9.33
C GLU A 148 -6.05 -9.25 -8.06
N VAL A 149 -5.78 -7.95 -8.21
CA VAL A 149 -5.47 -7.04 -7.11
C VAL A 149 -6.70 -6.80 -6.23
N ASP A 150 -7.90 -6.69 -6.77
CA ASP A 150 -9.14 -6.57 -6.01
C ASP A 150 -9.47 -7.85 -5.25
N ALA A 151 -9.26 -9.02 -5.83
CA ALA A 151 -9.39 -10.29 -5.12
C ALA A 151 -8.36 -10.35 -3.99
N PHE A 152 -7.10 -9.96 -4.27
CA PHE A 152 -6.06 -9.84 -3.24
C PHE A 152 -6.42 -8.81 -2.16
N ILE A 153 -7.04 -7.68 -2.48
CA ILE A 153 -7.40 -6.65 -1.51
C ILE A 153 -8.64 -7.11 -0.71
N ASN A 154 -9.68 -7.60 -1.38
CA ASN A 154 -10.96 -7.95 -0.75
C ASN A 154 -10.88 -9.19 0.15
N ILE A 155 -10.24 -10.26 -0.31
CA ILE A 155 -10.13 -11.52 0.46
C ILE A 155 -9.37 -11.30 1.77
N ASN A 156 -8.42 -10.39 1.71
CA ASN A 156 -7.37 -10.20 2.68
C ASN A 156 -7.73 -9.03 3.62
N ASN A 157 -8.49 -8.03 3.17
CA ASN A 157 -9.15 -7.06 4.05
C ASN A 157 -10.34 -7.65 4.83
N LYS A 158 -11.12 -8.58 4.25
CA LYS A 158 -12.29 -9.18 4.91
C LYS A 158 -11.94 -10.37 5.81
N GLY A 159 -10.91 -11.16 5.49
CA GLY A 159 -10.54 -12.37 6.23
C GLY A 159 -9.39 -12.22 7.24
N LYS A 160 -8.35 -11.42 6.95
CA LYS A 160 -7.20 -11.15 7.86
C LYS A 160 -6.33 -9.98 7.35
N ARG A 161 -6.54 -8.80 7.93
CA ARG A 161 -5.85 -7.50 7.67
C ARG A 161 -4.61 -7.60 6.75
N VAL A 162 -4.81 -7.41 5.44
CA VAL A 162 -3.74 -6.87 4.60
C VAL A 162 -3.37 -5.48 5.12
N ASN A 163 -2.08 -5.15 5.07
CA ASN A 163 -1.62 -3.82 5.40
C ASN A 163 -2.30 -2.86 4.41
N THR A 164 -3.14 -1.96 4.93
CA THR A 164 -3.90 -1.03 4.10
C THR A 164 -2.98 -0.17 3.23
N ASN A 165 -1.71 0.03 3.64
CA ASN A 165 -0.71 0.75 2.84
C ASN A 165 -0.40 0.03 1.52
N LEU A 166 -0.15 -1.29 1.58
CA LEU A 166 0.10 -2.09 0.39
C LEU A 166 -1.10 -2.08 -0.55
N ALA A 167 -2.32 -2.26 -0.01
CA ALA A 167 -3.53 -2.20 -0.82
C ALA A 167 -3.66 -0.87 -1.58
N LYS A 168 -3.30 0.25 -0.94
CA LYS A 168 -3.35 1.57 -1.56
C LYS A 168 -2.29 1.77 -2.65
N GLU A 169 -1.08 1.26 -2.43
CA GLU A 169 0.00 1.31 -3.43
C GLU A 169 -0.28 0.45 -4.65
N LEU A 170 -0.80 -0.78 -4.45
CA LEU A 170 -1.19 -1.65 -5.56
C LEU A 170 -2.33 -1.05 -6.38
N SER A 171 -3.33 -0.45 -5.71
CA SER A 171 -4.41 0.27 -6.39
C SER A 171 -3.84 1.39 -7.27
N GLU A 172 -2.94 2.22 -6.74
CA GLU A 172 -2.27 3.28 -7.53
C GLU A 172 -1.48 2.73 -8.72
N GLN A 173 -0.66 1.69 -8.50
CA GLN A 173 0.15 1.08 -9.55
C GLN A 173 -0.70 0.50 -10.68
N VAL A 174 -1.80 -0.17 -10.34
CA VAL A 174 -2.76 -0.69 -11.31
C VAL A 174 -3.38 0.46 -12.10
N HIS A 175 -3.85 1.53 -11.43
CA HIS A 175 -4.39 2.70 -12.12
C HIS A 175 -3.39 3.40 -13.02
N ARG A 176 -2.12 3.46 -12.65
CA ARG A 176 -1.07 4.04 -13.49
C ARG A 176 -0.90 3.24 -14.78
N ARG A 177 -0.74 1.92 -14.68
CA ARG A 177 -0.64 1.02 -15.85
C ARG A 177 -1.92 1.07 -16.70
N ALA A 178 -3.07 1.23 -16.06
CA ALA A 178 -4.39 1.29 -16.69
C ALA A 178 -4.65 2.53 -17.53
N ASN A 179 -4.46 3.69 -16.90
CA ASN A 179 -5.04 4.95 -17.33
C ASN A 179 -3.96 5.96 -17.69
N ILE A 180 -2.72 5.78 -17.19
CA ILE A 180 -1.63 6.73 -17.40
C ILE A 180 -0.67 6.26 -18.51
N GLU A 181 -0.34 4.97 -18.55
CA GLU A 181 0.64 4.47 -19.51
C GLU A 181 0.01 4.09 -20.87
N ASN A 182 -1.27 3.68 -20.87
CA ASN A 182 -1.92 3.10 -22.04
C ASN A 182 -3.07 3.94 -22.65
N GLN A 183 -3.45 5.06 -22.03
CA GLN A 183 -4.52 5.92 -22.52
C GLN A 183 -4.02 7.33 -22.86
N GLU A 184 -4.45 7.87 -24.00
CA GLU A 184 -4.13 9.24 -24.41
C GLU A 184 -4.79 10.30 -23.51
N PHE A 185 -5.93 9.95 -22.91
CA PHE A 185 -6.73 10.85 -22.09
C PHE A 185 -7.22 10.19 -20.82
N ILE A 186 -7.36 10.99 -19.75
CA ILE A 186 -7.84 10.56 -18.44
C ILE A 186 -8.91 11.52 -17.91
N ILE A 187 -9.84 11.01 -17.11
CA ILE A 187 -10.88 11.80 -16.45
C ILE A 187 -10.40 12.17 -15.04
N ILE A 188 -10.60 13.43 -14.66
CA ILE A 188 -10.32 13.89 -13.30
C ILE A 188 -11.51 13.56 -12.38
N ASP A 189 -11.38 12.46 -11.65
CA ASP A 189 -12.33 12.01 -10.64
C ASP A 189 -11.67 11.76 -9.27
N ASP A 190 -12.46 11.38 -8.26
CA ASP A 190 -11.96 11.14 -6.90
C ASP A 190 -10.94 9.99 -6.84
N GLU A 191 -11.05 9.03 -7.75
CA GLU A 191 -10.15 7.88 -7.87
C GLU A 191 -8.78 8.34 -8.38
N LEU A 192 -8.73 9.09 -9.48
CA LEU A 192 -7.49 9.73 -9.97
C LEU A 192 -6.84 10.57 -8.88
N ILE A 193 -7.61 11.43 -8.20
CA ILE A 193 -7.09 12.29 -7.14
C ILE A 193 -6.51 11.46 -5.98
N THR A 194 -7.18 10.37 -5.62
CA THR A 194 -6.70 9.45 -4.57
C THR A 194 -5.40 8.78 -4.97
N ASN A 195 -5.30 8.28 -6.21
CA ASN A 195 -4.10 7.63 -6.73
C ASN A 195 -2.95 8.63 -6.90
N MET A 196 -3.23 9.83 -7.42
CA MET A 196 -2.25 10.90 -7.52
C MET A 196 -1.70 11.32 -6.16
N SER A 197 -2.54 11.33 -5.12
CA SER A 197 -2.08 11.61 -3.75
C SER A 197 -1.11 10.54 -3.24
N THR A 198 -1.36 9.27 -3.57
CA THR A 198 -0.46 8.14 -3.27
C THR A 198 0.85 8.27 -4.04
N ARG A 199 0.78 8.59 -5.34
CA ARG A 199 1.95 8.76 -6.21
C ARG A 199 2.87 9.87 -5.72
N ILE A 200 2.32 11.04 -5.40
CA ILE A 200 3.09 12.18 -4.84
C ILE A 200 3.74 11.78 -3.51
N ALA A 201 3.03 11.04 -2.63
CA ALA A 201 3.61 10.55 -1.38
C ALA A 201 4.80 9.60 -1.61
N LYS A 202 4.72 8.70 -2.60
CA LYS A 202 5.84 7.82 -2.99
C LYS A 202 7.03 8.61 -3.53
N GLU A 203 6.79 9.56 -4.43
CA GLU A 203 7.84 10.40 -5.00
C GLU A 203 8.54 11.24 -3.92
N LEU A 204 7.79 11.85 -3.00
CA LEU A 204 8.36 12.56 -1.84
C LEU A 204 9.22 11.64 -0.95
N ALA A 205 8.86 10.35 -0.83
CA ALA A 205 9.62 9.38 -0.06
C ALA A 205 10.93 8.94 -0.75
N SER A 206 11.09 9.17 -2.06
CA SER A 206 12.23 8.72 -2.87
C SER A 206 13.21 9.83 -3.27
N ILE A 207 12.79 11.10 -3.24
CA ILE A 207 13.66 12.26 -3.55
C ILE A 207 14.67 12.49 -2.41
N LYS A 208 15.96 12.25 -2.66
CA LYS A 208 17.03 12.33 -1.63
C LYS A 208 17.14 13.70 -0.93
N ASP A 209 16.91 14.79 -1.66
CA ASP A 209 17.01 16.16 -1.15
C ASP A 209 15.68 16.67 -0.55
N CYS A 210 14.67 15.81 -0.43
CA CYS A 210 13.40 16.12 0.23
C CYS A 210 13.45 15.67 1.69
N PHE A 211 12.88 16.46 2.61
CA PHE A 211 12.74 16.04 4.01
C PHE A 211 12.02 14.69 4.16
N TRP A 212 11.06 14.41 3.29
CA TRP A 212 10.26 13.18 3.35
C TRP A 212 11.00 11.94 2.85
N TYR A 213 12.23 12.09 2.33
CA TYR A 213 13.09 10.97 1.94
C TYR A 213 13.18 9.94 3.05
N ASN A 214 12.72 8.72 2.76
CA ASN A 214 12.73 7.61 3.70
C ASN A 214 11.97 7.86 5.03
N ASN A 215 11.09 8.88 5.11
CA ASN A 215 10.30 9.22 6.30
C ASN A 215 8.81 8.84 6.17
N ILE A 216 8.44 8.10 5.12
CA ILE A 216 7.08 7.56 4.91
C ILE A 216 7.15 6.02 4.89
N ILE A 217 6.26 5.36 5.63
CA ILE A 217 6.10 3.89 5.63
C ILE A 217 5.36 3.49 4.35
N LEU A 218 6.08 2.87 3.43
CA LEU A 218 5.57 2.29 2.18
C LEU A 218 4.96 0.89 2.42
N GLY A 219 4.30 0.31 1.42
CA GLY A 219 3.53 -0.93 1.51
C GLY A 219 4.35 -2.19 1.76
N ASP A 220 5.61 -2.21 1.31
CA ASP A 220 6.59 -3.29 1.47
C ASP A 220 7.42 -3.20 2.78
N ALA A 221 7.34 -2.06 3.48
CA ALA A 221 8.18 -1.80 4.65
C ALA A 221 7.85 -2.74 5.82
N ILE A 222 8.87 -3.46 6.30
CA ILE A 222 8.80 -4.31 7.49
C ILE A 222 9.01 -3.49 8.78
N ASP A 223 9.71 -2.35 8.69
CA ASP A 223 10.08 -1.53 9.85
C ASP A 223 9.08 -0.37 10.06
N ASN A 224 8.44 -0.34 11.23
CA ASN A 224 7.48 0.68 11.65
C ASN A 224 8.13 1.93 12.28
N LYS A 225 9.45 2.10 12.18
CA LYS A 225 10.12 3.23 12.83
C LYS A 225 9.78 4.59 12.24
N LYS A 226 9.40 4.65 10.96
CA LYS A 226 9.10 5.92 10.27
C LYS A 226 7.84 6.59 10.84
N PRO A 227 7.73 7.93 10.80
CA PRO A 227 6.75 8.67 11.59
C PRO A 227 5.31 8.60 11.04
N ILE A 228 5.12 8.30 9.76
CA ILE A 228 3.79 8.29 9.13
C ILE A 228 3.68 7.25 8.02
N SER A 229 2.49 6.66 7.87
CA SER A 229 2.21 5.74 6.76
C SER A 229 1.84 6.46 5.48
N ILE A 230 2.10 5.83 4.34
CA ILE A 230 1.66 6.34 3.04
C ILE A 230 0.16 6.61 3.01
N ASN A 231 -0.65 5.77 3.66
CA ASN A 231 -2.09 5.97 3.74
C ASN A 231 -2.48 7.26 4.44
N ALA A 232 -1.88 7.52 5.60
CA ALA A 232 -2.15 8.71 6.39
C ALA A 232 -1.63 9.96 5.66
N PHE A 233 -0.40 9.90 5.12
CA PHE A 233 0.21 11.01 4.39
C PHE A 233 -0.58 11.37 3.12
N SER A 234 -0.92 10.38 2.29
CA SER A 234 -1.73 10.59 1.08
C SER A 234 -3.13 11.12 1.40
N LYS A 235 -3.72 10.72 2.53
CA LYS A 235 -5.02 11.25 2.98
C LYS A 235 -4.92 12.73 3.38
N ALA A 236 -3.81 13.14 4.00
CA ALA A 236 -3.56 14.54 4.33
C ALA A 236 -3.24 15.39 3.09
N LEU A 237 -2.60 14.82 2.06
CA LEU A 237 -2.33 15.48 0.77
C LEU A 237 -3.58 15.68 -0.10
N LYS A 238 -4.54 14.74 -0.05
CA LYS A 238 -5.69 14.70 -0.96
C LYS A 238 -6.41 16.03 -1.19
N PRO A 239 -6.68 16.88 -0.16
CA PRO A 239 -7.31 18.18 -0.37
C PRO A 239 -6.48 19.13 -1.26
N ILE A 240 -5.16 19.17 -1.08
CA ILE A 240 -4.24 20.00 -1.88
C ILE A 240 -4.22 19.50 -3.32
N VAL A 241 -4.11 18.19 -3.52
CA VAL A 241 -4.13 17.57 -4.85
C VAL A 241 -5.44 17.90 -5.57
N SER A 242 -6.58 17.70 -4.90
CA SER A 242 -7.89 18.04 -5.45
C SER A 242 -8.01 19.51 -5.86
N ALA A 243 -7.61 20.44 -4.99
CA ALA A 243 -7.67 21.87 -5.29
C ALA A 243 -6.74 22.26 -6.46
N CYS A 244 -5.53 21.70 -6.50
CA CYS A 244 -4.58 21.98 -7.58
C CYS A 244 -5.08 21.50 -8.94
N PHE A 245 -5.60 20.27 -9.01
CA PHE A 245 -6.17 19.73 -10.26
C PHE A 245 -7.42 20.52 -10.69
N LYS A 246 -8.33 20.83 -9.75
CA LYS A 246 -9.51 21.64 -10.01
C LYS A 246 -9.14 23.02 -10.55
N GLN A 247 -8.09 23.65 -10.03
CA GLN A 247 -7.64 24.95 -10.51
C GLN A 247 -7.01 24.89 -11.90
N ASN A 248 -6.24 23.84 -12.20
CA ASN A 248 -5.54 23.71 -13.49
C ASN A 248 -6.49 23.30 -14.63
N PHE A 249 -7.54 22.52 -14.33
CA PHE A 249 -8.34 21.87 -15.38
C PHE A 249 -9.85 22.04 -15.22
N GLY A 250 -10.37 22.21 -13.99
CA GLY A 250 -11.79 22.11 -13.68
C GLY A 250 -12.19 20.71 -13.18
N ASP A 251 -13.41 20.59 -12.64
CA ASP A 251 -13.94 19.32 -12.13
C ASP A 251 -14.48 18.43 -13.25
N GLY A 252 -14.17 17.13 -13.21
CA GLY A 252 -14.71 16.14 -14.16
C GLY A 252 -14.17 16.27 -15.60
N CYS A 253 -13.10 17.05 -15.80
CA CYS A 253 -12.53 17.28 -17.11
C CYS A 253 -11.75 16.06 -17.63
N LYS A 254 -11.83 15.86 -18.94
CA LYS A 254 -11.00 14.90 -19.67
C LYS A 254 -9.76 15.62 -20.17
N ILE A 255 -8.58 15.23 -19.70
CA ILE A 255 -7.31 15.88 -20.02
C ILE A 255 -6.36 14.91 -20.70
N LYS A 256 -5.33 15.42 -21.39
CA LYS A 256 -4.29 14.54 -21.93
C LYS A 256 -3.48 13.99 -20.76
N THR A 257 -3.17 12.71 -20.82
CA THR A 257 -2.52 12.02 -19.71
C THR A 257 -1.18 12.66 -19.30
N LYS A 258 -0.39 13.13 -20.26
CA LYS A 258 0.87 13.85 -19.99
C LYS A 258 0.71 15.16 -19.21
N GLU A 259 -0.50 15.75 -19.18
CA GLU A 259 -0.76 17.02 -18.50
C GLU A 259 -0.81 16.86 -16.97
N ILE A 260 -0.92 15.62 -16.45
CA ILE A 260 -0.93 15.34 -15.00
C ILE A 260 0.41 15.62 -14.32
N GLU A 261 1.52 15.54 -15.07
CA GLU A 261 2.87 15.64 -14.49
C GLU A 261 3.17 17.06 -13.98
N LYS A 262 2.68 18.09 -14.68
CA LYS A 262 2.91 19.48 -14.28
C LYS A 262 2.27 19.83 -12.92
N PRO A 263 0.97 19.59 -12.68
CA PRO A 263 0.37 19.74 -11.35
C PRO A 263 1.04 18.89 -10.28
N LYS A 264 1.43 17.64 -10.62
CA LYS A 264 2.13 16.76 -9.70
C LYS A 264 3.45 17.37 -9.21
N ASP A 265 4.30 17.83 -10.14
CA ASP A 265 5.58 18.46 -9.82
C ASP A 265 5.41 19.77 -9.03
N MET A 266 4.37 20.56 -9.37
CA MET A 266 4.01 21.75 -8.61
C MET A 266 3.65 21.41 -7.16
N ILE A 267 2.88 20.34 -6.93
CA ILE A 267 2.51 19.92 -5.57
C ILE A 267 3.73 19.41 -4.82
N ILE A 268 4.59 18.58 -5.43
CA ILE A 268 5.82 18.09 -4.80
C ILE A 268 6.68 19.25 -4.30
N LYS A 269 6.89 20.25 -5.17
CA LYS A 269 7.64 21.47 -4.81
C LYS A 269 6.96 22.24 -3.68
N LEU A 270 5.65 22.47 -3.79
CA LEU A 270 4.87 23.18 -2.77
C LEU A 270 4.99 22.52 -1.39
N ILE A 271 4.90 21.19 -1.33
CA ILE A 271 5.00 20.43 -0.08
C ILE A 271 6.42 20.52 0.49
N ASN A 272 7.44 20.41 -0.35
CA ASN A 272 8.83 20.51 0.09
C ASN A 272 9.14 21.89 0.68
N ASP A 273 8.80 22.97 -0.05
CA ASP A 273 9.02 24.35 0.37
C ASP A 273 8.23 24.69 1.65
N ALA A 274 7.00 24.17 1.79
CA ALA A 274 6.22 24.32 3.00
C ALA A 274 6.86 23.61 4.20
N TRP A 275 7.48 22.45 3.99
CA TRP A 275 8.14 21.72 5.07
C TRP A 275 9.45 22.37 5.53
N ASP A 276 10.18 23.02 4.62
CA ASP A 276 11.34 23.84 5.01
C ASP A 276 10.94 24.96 5.98
N ILE A 277 9.80 25.61 5.75
CA ILE A 277 9.25 26.63 6.66
C ILE A 277 8.92 26.01 8.04
N VAL A 278 8.32 24.82 8.06
CA VAL A 278 7.97 24.10 9.29
C VAL A 278 9.23 23.72 10.09
N ILE A 279 10.27 23.23 9.40
CA ILE A 279 11.55 22.85 10.00
C ILE A 279 12.23 24.07 10.62
N LEU A 280 12.23 25.20 9.92
CA LEU A 280 12.81 26.44 10.43
C LEU A 280 12.08 26.97 11.67
N LYS A 281 10.75 26.87 11.72
CA LYS A 281 9.95 27.37 12.86
C LYS A 281 10.08 26.50 14.12
N TRP A 282 10.04 25.18 13.96
CA TRP A 282 10.02 24.23 15.07
C TRP A 282 11.24 23.32 15.03
N SER A 283 12.43 23.91 14.93
CA SER A 283 13.70 23.22 14.70
C SER A 283 13.99 22.08 15.68
N ASP A 284 13.57 22.20 16.95
CA ASP A 284 13.83 21.15 17.98
C ASP A 284 13.10 19.83 17.68
N CYS A 285 12.04 19.89 16.87
CA CYS A 285 11.31 18.72 16.40
C CYS A 285 12.11 17.89 15.37
N PHE A 286 13.31 18.34 15.00
CA PHE A 286 14.16 17.76 13.97
C PHE A 286 15.60 17.61 14.47
N ILE A 287 16.29 16.52 14.10
CA ILE A 287 17.68 16.25 14.46
C ILE A 287 18.44 15.87 13.18
N ASN A 288 19.51 16.59 12.84
CA ASN A 288 20.36 16.31 11.68
C ASN A 288 19.56 16.10 10.38
N ASN A 289 18.59 16.99 10.13
CA ASN A 289 17.69 16.92 8.98
C ASN A 289 16.80 15.65 8.93
N ARG A 290 16.54 15.03 10.08
CA ARG A 290 15.58 13.92 10.27
C ARG A 290 14.54 14.28 11.31
N TYR A 291 13.39 13.61 11.28
CA TYR A 291 12.38 13.80 12.33
C TYR A 291 12.91 13.33 13.70
N ASN A 292 12.53 14.05 14.75
CA ASN A 292 12.80 13.65 16.12
C ASN A 292 11.63 12.80 16.65
N ILE A 293 11.91 11.56 17.08
CA ILE A 293 10.89 10.59 17.53
C ILE A 293 10.10 11.08 18.76
N ASN A 294 10.69 11.98 19.54
CA ASN A 294 10.08 12.57 20.74
C ASN A 294 8.97 13.58 20.41
N TYR A 295 8.75 13.90 19.13
CA TYR A 295 7.74 14.86 18.69
C TYR A 295 6.72 14.19 17.75
N ASN A 296 5.50 14.70 17.78
CA ASN A 296 4.36 14.25 17.00
C ASN A 296 4.19 14.99 15.67
N ILE A 297 5.02 16.01 15.39
CA ILE A 297 4.86 16.91 14.24
C ILE A 297 4.90 16.19 12.87
N CYS A 298 5.75 15.15 12.74
CA CYS A 298 5.85 14.35 11.52
C CYS A 298 4.88 13.17 11.48
N LYS A 299 4.11 12.95 12.56
CA LYS A 299 3.08 11.91 12.64
C LYS A 299 1.76 12.49 12.15
N GLY A 300 0.71 11.67 12.07
CA GLY A 300 -0.62 12.13 11.66
C GLY A 300 -1.12 13.35 12.46
N ILE A 301 -0.79 13.45 13.75
CA ILE A 301 -1.17 14.58 14.60
C ILE A 301 -0.62 15.91 14.09
N GLY A 302 0.57 15.96 13.48
CA GLY A 302 1.13 17.19 12.91
C GLY A 302 0.96 17.32 11.40
N VAL A 303 1.10 16.23 10.64
CA VAL A 303 0.99 16.26 9.18
C VAL A 303 -0.40 16.72 8.73
N PHE A 304 -1.47 16.20 9.32
CA PHE A 304 -2.83 16.59 8.95
C PHE A 304 -3.12 18.08 9.16
N PRO A 305 -2.87 18.68 10.34
CA PRO A 305 -3.15 20.10 10.53
C PRO A 305 -2.22 21.00 9.73
N ILE A 306 -0.92 20.67 9.58
CA ILE A 306 0.00 21.52 8.83
C ILE A 306 -0.35 21.51 7.34
N LEU A 307 -0.63 20.34 6.75
CA LEU A 307 -1.10 20.28 5.35
C LEU A 307 -2.52 20.84 5.19
N GLY A 308 -3.37 20.72 6.21
CA GLY A 308 -4.68 21.37 6.24
C GLY A 308 -4.57 22.90 6.21
N LEU A 309 -3.62 23.47 6.96
CA LEU A 309 -3.33 24.91 6.92
C LEU A 309 -2.77 25.33 5.56
N LEU A 310 -1.85 24.55 4.99
CA LEU A 310 -1.32 24.80 3.65
C LEU A 310 -2.43 24.80 2.59
N TYR A 311 -3.39 23.87 2.71
CA TYR A 311 -4.59 23.83 1.88
C TYR A 311 -5.47 25.09 2.04
N GLU A 312 -5.69 25.60 3.26
CA GLU A 312 -6.41 26.86 3.48
C GLU A 312 -5.69 28.04 2.79
N CYS A 313 -4.36 28.10 2.88
CA CYS A 313 -3.56 29.13 2.21
C CYS A 313 -3.64 29.00 0.68
N TYR A 314 -3.56 27.77 0.16
CA TYR A 314 -3.65 27.47 -1.27
C TYR A 314 -5.01 27.86 -1.86
N THR A 315 -6.10 27.53 -1.19
CA THR A 315 -7.45 27.87 -1.66
C THR A 315 -7.75 29.36 -1.58
N LYS A 316 -7.17 30.07 -0.60
CA LYS A 316 -7.32 31.51 -0.44
C LYS A 316 -6.52 32.30 -1.47
N ASN A 317 -5.25 31.95 -1.66
CA ASN A 317 -4.36 32.62 -2.62
C ASN A 317 -3.47 31.59 -3.34
N PRO A 318 -3.98 30.98 -4.42
CA PRO A 318 -3.24 29.95 -5.14
C PRO A 318 -1.94 30.43 -5.80
N GLN A 319 -1.79 31.75 -6.01
CA GLN A 319 -0.59 32.33 -6.64
C GLN A 319 0.57 32.45 -5.65
N LEU A 320 0.28 32.72 -4.36
CA LEU A 320 1.28 32.90 -3.31
C LEU A 320 0.90 32.12 -2.04
N PRO A 321 0.65 30.80 -2.12
CA PRO A 321 0.20 30.00 -0.97
C PRO A 321 1.27 29.92 0.13
N LEU A 322 2.54 29.93 -0.26
CA LEU A 322 3.67 29.82 0.66
C LEU A 322 3.90 31.10 1.47
N ASP A 323 3.58 32.28 0.93
CA ASP A 323 3.74 33.55 1.64
C ASP A 323 2.73 33.64 2.80
N ASP A 324 1.47 33.35 2.52
CA ASP A 324 0.41 33.28 3.54
C ASP A 324 0.75 32.20 4.59
N PHE A 325 1.17 31.02 4.14
CA PHE A 325 1.56 29.92 5.02
C PHE A 325 2.75 30.30 5.93
N LYS A 326 3.80 30.90 5.35
CA LYS A 326 4.99 31.35 6.08
C LYS A 326 4.66 32.40 7.11
N ASN A 327 3.81 33.37 6.77
CA ASN A 327 3.38 34.43 7.68
C ASN A 327 2.63 33.85 8.89
N ILE A 328 1.73 32.89 8.66
CA ILE A 328 0.99 32.20 9.74
C ILE A 328 1.95 31.38 10.61
N ILE A 329 2.79 30.54 10.02
CA ILE A 329 3.72 29.68 10.77
C ILE A 329 4.69 30.52 11.62
N ASN A 330 5.25 31.60 11.05
CA ASN A 330 6.20 32.46 11.77
C ASN A 330 5.54 33.21 12.93
N SER A 331 4.31 33.71 12.75
CA SER A 331 3.55 34.41 13.78
C SER A 331 2.90 33.48 14.82
N SER A 332 2.89 32.17 14.60
CA SER A 332 2.31 31.19 15.52
C SER A 332 2.97 31.23 16.91
N ALA A 333 2.13 31.24 17.95
CA ALA A 333 2.55 31.13 19.34
C ALA A 333 2.90 29.68 19.76
N VAL A 334 2.61 28.70 18.90
CA VAL A 334 2.93 27.28 19.12
C VAL A 334 4.45 27.09 19.20
N LYS A 335 4.90 26.43 20.25
CA LYS A 335 6.31 26.11 20.51
C LYS A 335 6.61 24.67 20.10
N SER A 336 7.90 24.34 19.91
CA SER A 336 8.33 22.95 19.69
C SER A 336 7.80 22.02 20.79
N SER A 337 7.78 22.47 22.05
CA SER A 337 7.30 21.70 23.20
C SER A 337 5.83 21.27 23.10
N ASP A 338 4.98 22.02 22.39
CA ASP A 338 3.57 21.65 22.19
C ASP A 338 3.44 20.37 21.35
N TRP A 339 4.43 20.12 20.48
CA TRP A 339 4.51 18.95 19.62
C TRP A 339 5.09 17.70 20.32
N LEU A 340 5.56 17.77 21.57
CA LEU A 340 6.13 16.62 22.26
C LEU A 340 5.15 15.45 22.35
N VAL A 341 5.69 14.22 22.36
CA VAL A 341 4.95 13.02 22.75
C VAL A 341 4.59 13.14 24.23
N GLY A 342 3.29 13.11 24.55
CA GLY A 342 2.76 13.46 25.87
C GLY A 342 2.55 14.97 26.08
N GLY A 343 2.91 15.81 25.11
CA GLY A 343 2.68 17.25 25.14
C GLY A 343 1.26 17.65 24.69
N ARG A 344 1.05 18.96 24.53
CA ARG A 344 -0.26 19.60 24.30
C ARG A 344 -1.12 18.97 23.20
N PHE A 345 -0.52 18.59 22.07
CA PHE A 345 -1.26 18.01 20.95
C PHE A 345 -1.42 16.48 21.01
N THR A 346 -0.94 15.83 22.06
CA THR A 346 -1.02 14.36 22.18
C THR A 346 -2.48 13.90 22.28
N GLY A 347 -2.84 12.85 21.53
CA GLY A 347 -4.21 12.33 21.48
C GLY A 347 -5.17 13.10 20.57
N MET A 348 -4.75 14.23 20.00
CA MET A 348 -5.55 15.07 19.11
C MET A 348 -5.61 14.56 17.65
N SER A 349 -5.87 13.26 17.45
CA SER A 349 -5.89 12.65 16.12
C SER A 349 -7.27 12.67 15.42
N SER A 350 -8.30 13.23 16.06
CA SER A 350 -9.65 13.33 15.49
C SER A 350 -9.77 14.50 14.50
N GLY A 351 -10.76 14.47 13.61
CA GLY A 351 -11.00 15.56 12.66
C GLY A 351 -11.31 16.91 13.33
N GLN A 352 -12.02 16.90 14.47
CA GLN A 352 -12.29 18.11 15.25
C GLN A 352 -11.03 18.62 15.93
N SER A 353 -10.20 17.72 16.47
CA SER A 353 -8.94 18.06 17.10
C SER A 353 -7.93 18.63 16.10
N ILE A 354 -7.87 18.10 14.87
CA ILE A 354 -7.05 18.65 13.78
C ILE A 354 -7.43 20.12 13.50
N LYS A 355 -8.72 20.44 13.43
CA LYS A 355 -9.19 21.83 13.26
C LYS A 355 -8.79 22.73 14.44
N GLN A 356 -8.81 22.20 15.66
CA GLN A 356 -8.35 22.95 16.85
C GLN A 356 -6.84 23.23 16.78
N ILE A 357 -6.03 22.26 16.33
CA ILE A 357 -4.59 22.48 16.13
C ILE A 357 -4.37 23.59 15.08
N ILE A 358 -5.08 23.56 13.95
CA ILE A 358 -4.99 24.62 12.93
C ILE A 358 -5.31 25.99 13.53
N LYS A 359 -6.43 26.11 14.26
CA LYS A 359 -6.81 27.37 14.94
C LYS A 359 -5.75 27.83 15.93
N THR A 360 -5.15 26.89 16.67
CA THR A 360 -4.07 27.19 17.63
C THR A 360 -2.84 27.70 16.91
N ILE A 361 -2.46 27.08 15.79
CA ILE A 361 -1.34 27.55 14.95
C ILE A 361 -1.61 28.98 14.46
N LYS A 362 -2.85 29.29 14.08
CA LYS A 362 -3.29 30.62 13.63
C LYS A 362 -3.49 31.65 14.76
N ASN A 363 -3.26 31.27 16.02
CA ASN A 363 -3.55 32.09 17.21
C ASN A 363 -5.04 32.48 17.35
N GLU A 364 -5.96 31.68 16.81
CA GLU A 364 -7.41 31.91 16.83
C GLU A 364 -8.12 31.22 18.01
N ALA A 365 -7.45 30.31 18.71
CA ALA A 365 -7.99 29.58 19.86
C ALA A 365 -6.88 29.08 20.79
N GLU A 366 -7.15 29.07 22.10
CA GLU A 366 -6.38 28.26 23.05
C GLU A 366 -7.01 26.87 23.18
N ILE A 367 -6.17 25.86 23.48
CA ILE A 367 -6.63 24.50 23.75
C ILE A 367 -6.64 24.40 25.26
N GLU A 368 -7.82 24.33 25.86
CA GLU A 368 -7.96 24.03 27.28
C GLU A 368 -7.53 22.58 27.52
N LEU A 369 -6.53 22.41 28.38
CA LEU A 369 -6.11 21.08 28.85
C LEU A 369 -7.12 20.64 29.91
N SER A 370 -7.82 19.52 29.67
CA SER A 370 -8.68 18.85 30.65
C SER A 370 -7.88 18.03 31.65
#